data_AF-A0A3N0EPC3-F1
#
_entry.id   AF-A0A3N0EPC3-F1
#
_cell.length_a   1.000
_cell.length_b   1.000
_cell.length_c   1.000
_cell.angle_alpha   90.00
_cell.angle_beta   90.00
_cell.angle_gamma   90.00
#
_symmetry.space_group_name_H-M   'P 1'
#
loop_
_entity.id
_entity.type
_entity.pdbx_description
1 polymer ?
#
loop_
_entity_poly.entity_id
_entity_poly.type
_entity_poly.pdbx_seq_one_letter_code
_entity_poly.pdbx_strand_id
1 'polypeptide(L)'
;MKAIKKVFLLLLISGAFISCNEVQKEKQESGTAQREEIATPAEEKKEIEAAVALLRGAILSPDASLLGELTSDQLTYGHSSGTIQDKGEFIDDLVHGSFDFTTVDFRDQRIVV
;
A
#
# COMPACT_ATOMS: atom_id res chain seq x y z
N MET A 1 45.11 -9.61 -5.79
CA MET A 1 45.22 -9.45 -7.26
C MET A 1 45.38 -10.83 -7.88
N LYS A 2 44.38 -11.33 -8.62
CA LYS A 2 44.41 -12.67 -9.22
C LYS A 2 44.00 -12.52 -10.69
N ALA A 3 44.87 -13.01 -11.56
CA ALA A 3 45.01 -12.57 -12.95
C ALA A 3 43.93 -13.11 -13.89
N ILE A 4 43.53 -12.24 -14.82
CA ILE A 4 42.68 -12.50 -15.98
C ILE A 4 43.52 -13.22 -17.06
N LYS A 5 43.11 -14.44 -17.42
CA LYS A 5 43.42 -15.15 -18.67
C LYS A 5 42.16 -15.99 -18.94
N LYS A 6 41.43 -15.86 -20.04
CA LYS A 6 41.88 -16.05 -21.41
C LYS A 6 40.90 -15.35 -22.36
N VAL A 7 41.46 -14.47 -23.18
CA VAL A 7 40.95 -14.15 -24.51
C VAL A 7 41.21 -15.39 -25.39
N PHE A 8 40.16 -15.99 -25.93
CA PHE A 8 40.23 -16.94 -27.05
C PHE A 8 39.07 -16.56 -27.96
N LEU A 9 39.32 -15.63 -28.87
CA LEU A 9 39.59 -15.92 -30.29
C LEU A 9 38.30 -16.25 -31.04
N LEU A 10 37.74 -15.15 -31.55
CA LEU A 10 36.91 -14.98 -32.73
C LEU A 10 37.14 -16.04 -33.83
N LEU A 11 36.09 -16.72 -34.30
CA LEU A 11 35.97 -17.10 -35.71
C LEU A 11 34.51 -17.29 -36.17
N LEU A 12 34.17 -16.44 -37.13
CA LEU A 12 32.95 -16.27 -37.92
C LEU A 12 32.48 -17.56 -38.61
N ILE A 13 31.17 -17.88 -38.61
CA ILE A 13 30.47 -18.39 -39.81
C ILE A 13 29.00 -17.91 -39.82
N SER A 14 28.69 -17.22 -40.92
CA SER A 14 27.39 -16.77 -41.43
C SER A 14 26.34 -17.88 -41.52
N GLY A 15 25.11 -17.59 -41.06
CA GLY A 15 23.92 -18.38 -41.34
C GLY A 15 22.72 -17.46 -41.53
N ALA A 16 22.57 -16.90 -42.73
CA ALA A 16 21.37 -16.20 -43.15
C ALA A 16 20.19 -17.17 -43.21
N PHE A 17 19.19 -16.97 -42.36
CA PHE A 17 17.84 -17.49 -42.56
C PHE A 17 16.91 -16.30 -42.80
N ILE A 18 16.72 -15.98 -44.08
CA ILE A 18 15.54 -15.30 -44.59
C ILE A 18 14.43 -16.36 -44.60
N SER A 19 13.37 -16.17 -43.80
CA SER A 19 12.04 -16.70 -44.10
C SER A 19 11.00 -15.88 -43.38
N CYS A 20 10.11 -15.25 -44.15
CA CYS A 20 9.06 -14.36 -43.67
C CYS A 20 7.85 -15.11 -43.08
N ASN A 21 7.23 -14.40 -42.13
CA ASN A 21 5.80 -14.31 -41.84
C ASN A 21 5.15 -15.37 -40.95
N GLU A 22 5.04 -15.07 -39.66
CA GLU A 22 3.83 -15.36 -38.89
C GLU A 22 3.62 -14.28 -37.82
N VAL A 23 2.36 -13.92 -37.61
CA VAL A 23 1.86 -12.85 -36.74
C VAL A 23 2.40 -13.01 -35.32
N GLN A 24 3.22 -12.05 -34.88
CA GLN A 24 3.54 -11.84 -33.48
C GLN A 24 2.99 -10.47 -33.08
N LYS A 25 1.88 -10.54 -32.34
CA LYS A 25 1.29 -9.44 -31.59
C LYS A 25 2.24 -9.15 -30.42
N GLU A 26 3.30 -8.39 -30.66
CA GLU A 26 4.18 -7.93 -29.59
C GLU A 26 3.70 -6.59 -29.03
N LYS A 27 3.23 -6.70 -27.79
CA LYS A 27 3.18 -5.63 -26.80
C LYS A 27 4.60 -5.12 -26.57
N GLN A 28 4.72 -3.79 -26.49
CA GLN A 28 5.62 -3.01 -25.62
C GLN A 28 6.71 -2.17 -26.32
N GLU A 29 6.41 -0.88 -26.50
CA GLU A 29 7.38 0.24 -26.46
C GLU A 29 6.69 1.35 -25.65
N SER A 30 7.21 1.67 -24.46
CA SER A 30 8.10 2.80 -24.19
C SER A 30 7.38 4.15 -24.12
N GLY A 31 7.18 4.63 -22.89
CA GLY A 31 6.59 5.93 -22.60
C GLY A 31 6.02 5.99 -21.18
N THR A 32 6.86 6.31 -20.19
CA THR A 32 6.43 6.67 -18.84
C THR A 32 5.61 7.96 -18.89
N ALA A 33 4.30 7.82 -19.02
CA ALA A 33 3.34 8.83 -18.60
C ALA A 33 2.73 8.31 -17.30
N GLN A 34 3.06 8.96 -16.18
CA GLN A 34 2.24 8.85 -14.98
C GLN A 34 0.87 9.42 -15.33
N ARG A 35 -0.05 8.54 -15.72
CA ARG A 35 -1.46 8.85 -15.79
C ARG A 35 -1.99 8.51 -14.41
N GLU A 36 -2.13 9.55 -13.59
CA GLU A 36 -2.93 9.48 -12.37
C GLU A 36 -4.33 9.00 -12.79
N GLU A 37 -4.61 7.75 -12.43
CA GLU A 37 -5.92 7.15 -12.59
C GLU A 37 -6.82 7.84 -11.57
N ILE A 38 -7.71 8.71 -12.07
CA ILE A 38 -8.66 9.42 -11.22
C ILE A 38 -9.61 8.36 -10.65
N ALA A 39 -9.46 8.05 -9.37
CA ALA A 39 -10.35 7.14 -8.66
C ALA A 39 -11.79 7.64 -8.79
N THR A 40 -12.71 6.73 -9.08
CA THR A 40 -14.13 7.06 -9.09
C THR A 40 -14.67 7.14 -7.65
N PRO A 41 -15.77 7.87 -7.40
CA PRO A 41 -16.37 7.92 -6.06
C PRO A 41 -16.70 6.52 -5.48
N ALA A 42 -17.02 5.54 -6.33
CA ALA A 42 -17.28 4.18 -5.87
C ALA A 42 -16.00 3.47 -5.38
N GLU A 43 -14.86 3.74 -6.02
CA GLU A 43 -13.56 3.20 -5.62
C GLU A 43 -13.06 3.86 -4.35
N GLU A 44 -13.13 5.19 -4.25
CA GLU A 44 -12.79 5.94 -3.03
C GLU A 44 -13.60 5.48 -1.82
N LYS A 45 -14.93 5.29 -2.00
CA LYS A 45 -15.78 4.75 -0.93
C LYS A 45 -15.30 3.38 -0.45
N LYS A 46 -14.92 2.50 -1.38
CA LYS A 46 -14.43 1.15 -1.05
C LYS A 46 -13.09 1.20 -0.31
N GLU A 47 -12.21 2.11 -0.69
CA GLU A 47 -10.93 2.32 0.00
C GLU A 47 -11.14 2.83 1.43
N ILE A 48 -12.06 3.78 1.63
CA ILE A 48 -12.45 4.26 2.96
C ILE A 48 -13.04 3.12 3.79
N GLU A 49 -13.94 2.30 3.23
CA GLU A 49 -14.51 1.13 3.92
C GLU A 49 -13.42 0.16 4.38
N ALA A 50 -12.43 -0.11 3.53
CA ALA A 50 -11.30 -0.98 3.85
C ALA A 50 -10.40 -0.39 4.95
N ALA A 51 -10.09 0.90 4.88
CA ALA A 51 -9.29 1.59 5.91
C ALA A 51 -10.00 1.59 7.27
N VAL A 52 -11.32 1.84 7.29
CA VAL A 52 -12.14 1.76 8.51
C VAL A 52 -12.17 0.34 9.08
N ALA A 53 -12.27 -0.68 8.24
CA ALA A 53 -12.23 -2.08 8.68
C ALA A 53 -10.85 -2.47 9.25
N LEU A 54 -9.76 -1.99 8.65
CA LEU A 54 -8.41 -2.17 9.15
C LEU A 54 -8.22 -1.50 10.52
N LEU A 55 -8.66 -0.25 10.66
CA LEU A 55 -8.61 0.48 11.93
C LEU A 55 -9.40 -0.24 13.03
N ARG A 56 -10.59 -0.77 12.71
CA ARG A 56 -11.36 -1.58 13.64
C ARG A 56 -10.59 -2.81 14.11
N GLY A 57 -9.92 -3.51 13.19
CA GLY A 57 -9.06 -4.64 13.53
C GLY A 57 -7.91 -4.22 14.44
N ALA A 58 -7.28 -3.09 14.15
CA ALA A 58 -6.19 -2.53 14.94
C ALA A 58 -6.63 -2.02 16.33
N ILE A 59 -7.91 -1.65 16.52
CA ILE A 59 -8.45 -1.33 17.86
C ILE A 59 -8.67 -2.62 18.69
N LEU A 60 -9.15 -3.70 18.05
CA LEU A 60 -9.39 -4.99 18.72
C LEU A 60 -8.11 -5.79 18.99
N SER A 61 -7.07 -5.56 18.19
CA SER A 61 -5.76 -6.18 18.33
C SER A 61 -4.69 -5.12 18.07
N PRO A 62 -4.39 -4.27 19.07
CA PRO A 62 -3.47 -3.14 18.95
C PRO A 62 -2.08 -3.54 18.46
N ASP A 63 -1.68 -2.92 17.35
CA ASP A 63 -0.31 -2.91 16.84
C ASP A 63 0.10 -1.46 16.60
N ALA A 64 1.11 -1.00 17.34
CA ALA A 64 1.51 0.42 17.33
C ALA A 64 2.00 0.88 15.95
N SER A 65 2.63 0.00 15.17
CA SER A 65 3.12 0.33 13.83
C SER A 65 1.96 0.54 12.87
N LEU A 66 1.03 -0.42 12.83
CA LEU A 66 -0.17 -0.34 12.00
C LEU A 66 -1.06 0.84 12.37
N LEU A 67 -1.28 1.08 13.67
CA LEU A 67 -2.02 2.26 14.13
C LEU A 67 -1.31 3.55 13.73
N GLY A 68 0.02 3.57 13.79
CA GLY A 68 0.86 4.68 13.33
C GLY A 68 0.71 4.97 11.83
N GLU A 69 0.55 3.95 11.00
CA GLU A 69 0.31 4.09 9.56
C GLU A 69 -1.12 4.53 9.23
N LEU A 70 -2.10 4.03 9.98
CA LEU A 70 -3.53 4.32 9.75
C LEU A 70 -3.96 5.70 10.25
N THR A 71 -3.17 6.35 11.10
CA THR A 71 -3.52 7.63 11.73
C THR A 71 -2.68 8.78 11.20
N SER A 72 -3.32 9.93 10.98
CA SER A 72 -2.65 11.17 10.57
C SER A 72 -1.73 11.69 11.67
N ASP A 73 -0.58 12.26 11.29
CA ASP A 73 0.33 12.94 12.23
C ASP A 73 -0.31 14.15 12.93
N GLN A 74 -1.44 14.65 12.43
CA GLN A 74 -2.23 15.73 13.03
C GLN A 74 -3.50 15.21 13.73
N LEU A 75 -3.55 13.92 14.12
CA LEU A 75 -4.70 13.37 14.83
C LEU A 75 -4.97 14.12 16.13
N THR A 76 -6.22 14.52 16.33
CA THR A 76 -6.77 14.95 17.61
C THR A 76 -7.99 14.09 17.93
N TYR A 77 -7.97 13.34 19.02
CA TYR A 77 -9.07 12.48 19.44
C TYR A 77 -9.71 13.01 20.74
N GLY A 78 -11.00 13.32 20.68
CA GLY A 78 -11.75 13.91 21.79
C GLY A 78 -12.65 12.90 22.49
N HIS A 79 -12.50 12.81 23.81
CA HIS A 79 -13.36 12.03 24.68
C HIS A 79 -14.56 12.86 25.13
N SER A 80 -15.69 12.20 25.42
CA SER A 80 -16.89 12.86 25.96
C SER A 80 -16.66 13.54 27.33
N SER A 81 -15.59 13.16 28.04
CA SER A 81 -15.11 13.83 29.26
C SER A 81 -14.48 15.20 29.01
N GLY A 82 -14.16 15.52 27.75
CA GLY A 82 -13.39 16.72 27.37
C GLY A 82 -11.88 16.49 27.27
N THR A 83 -11.38 15.28 27.53
CA THR A 83 -9.97 14.94 27.29
C THR A 83 -9.69 14.94 25.78
N ILE A 84 -8.59 15.57 25.37
CA ILE A 84 -8.09 15.52 23.99
C ILE A 84 -6.77 14.76 23.99
N GLN A 85 -6.62 13.82 23.07
CA GLN A 85 -5.40 13.05 22.84
C GLN A 85 -4.79 13.41 21.48
N ASP A 86 -3.47 13.47 21.40
CA ASP A 86 -2.74 13.45 20.13
C ASP A 86 -2.58 12.01 19.58
N LYS A 87 -1.88 11.86 18.44
CA LYS A 87 -1.61 10.56 17.82
C LYS A 87 -0.86 9.60 18.76
N GLY A 88 0.18 10.08 19.45
CA GLY A 88 1.00 9.27 20.33
C GLY A 88 0.18 8.77 21.52
N GLU A 89 -0.56 9.68 22.15
CA GLU A 89 -1.44 9.36 23.28
C GLU A 89 -2.57 8.40 22.88
N PHE A 90 -3.20 8.60 21.72
CA PHE A 90 -4.23 7.69 21.20
C PHE A 90 -3.70 6.26 21.00
N ILE A 91 -2.51 6.12 20.40
CA ILE A 91 -1.89 4.81 20.15
C ILE A 91 -1.46 4.17 21.47
N ASP A 92 -0.82 4.92 22.36
CA ASP A 92 -0.37 4.41 23.66
C ASP A 92 -1.54 3.90 24.51
N ASP A 93 -2.66 4.62 24.51
CA ASP A 93 -3.86 4.25 25.27
C ASP A 93 -4.53 2.98 24.70
N LEU A 94 -4.49 2.76 23.39
CA LEU A 94 -4.96 1.50 22.80
C LEU A 94 -4.05 0.32 23.14
N VAL A 95 -2.73 0.51 23.21
CA VAL A 95 -1.77 -0.58 23.41
C VAL A 95 -1.53 -0.89 24.89
N HIS A 96 -1.51 0.13 25.75
CA HIS A 96 -1.11 0.05 27.16
C HIS A 96 -2.16 0.60 28.13
N GLY A 97 -3.29 1.10 27.62
CA GLY A 97 -4.32 1.71 28.45
C GLY A 97 -4.96 0.75 29.44
N SER A 98 -5.80 1.31 30.30
CA SER A 98 -6.45 0.55 31.39
C SER A 98 -7.67 -0.26 30.93
N PHE A 99 -7.92 -0.35 29.62
CA PHE A 99 -9.09 -0.98 29.03
C PHE A 99 -8.70 -1.81 27.81
N ASP A 100 -9.50 -2.86 27.56
CA ASP A 100 -9.33 -3.78 26.45
C ASP A 100 -10.62 -3.83 25.62
N PHE A 101 -10.52 -3.53 24.33
CA PHE A 101 -11.64 -3.57 23.41
C PHE A 101 -11.87 -5.01 22.93
N THR A 102 -12.89 -5.66 23.48
CA THR A 102 -13.26 -7.03 23.08
C THR A 102 -14.24 -7.07 21.91
N THR A 103 -14.96 -5.98 21.64
CA THR A 103 -15.92 -5.87 20.54
C THR A 103 -16.05 -4.42 20.10
N VAL A 104 -16.10 -4.20 18.78
CA VAL A 104 -16.38 -2.91 18.14
C VAL A 104 -17.35 -3.19 17.00
N ASP A 105 -18.55 -2.62 17.03
CA ASP A 105 -19.55 -2.81 15.97
C ASP A 105 -19.91 -1.46 15.36
N PHE A 106 -19.77 -1.33 14.04
CA PHE A 106 -20.24 -0.15 13.32
C PHE A 106 -21.67 -0.38 12.86
N ARG A 107 -22.57 0.51 13.26
CA ARG A 107 -23.98 0.53 12.85
C ARG A 107 -24.24 1.83 12.12
N ASP A 108 -25.09 1.77 11.09
CA ASP A 108 -25.53 2.93 10.33
C ASP A 108 -24.38 3.75 9.69
N GLN A 109 -23.29 3.07 9.30
CA GLN A 109 -22.13 3.70 8.67
C GLN A 109 -22.55 4.38 7.35
N ARG A 110 -22.26 5.68 7.25
CA ARG A 110 -22.51 6.48 6.04
C ARG A 110 -21.20 7.09 5.55
N ILE A 111 -20.81 6.73 4.33
CA ILE A 111 -19.66 7.32 3.63
C ILE A 111 -20.19 8.18 2.48
N VAL A 112 -19.71 9.42 2.42
CA VAL A 112 -20.00 10.38 1.36
C VAL A 112 -18.64 10.83 0.81
N VAL A 113 -18.46 10.63 -0.48
CA VAL A 113 -17.29 11.01 -1.28
C VAL A 113 -17.78 11.79 -2.49
#